data_AF-A0A2W4MS43-F1
#
_entry.id   AF-A0A2W4MS43-F1
#
_cell.length_a   1.000
_cell.length_b   1.000
_cell.length_c   1.000
_cell.angle_alpha   90.00
_cell.angle_beta   90.00
_cell.angle_gamma   90.00
#
_symmetry.space_group_name_H-M   'P 1'
#
loop_
_entity.id
_entity.type
_entity.pdbx_description
1 polymer ?
#
loop_
_entity_poly.entity_id
_entity_poly.type
_entity_poly.pdbx_seq_one_letter_code
_entity_poly.pdbx_strand_id
1 'polypeptide(L)'
;SIGDALGPLVGSLLLEQGPAPFQVLGTLEEPVHAGNLAEVVARLEGEYRRPLVVGVDACLGRSESVGYVTVGRGPVRPGAGVNKSLPPVGQVAVTGVVNVGGFMEYFVLQNTRLNLVMRMARVVAAGLRQGLTELAGEPREAGP
;
A
#
# COMPACT_ATOMS: atom_id res chain seq x y z
N SER A 1 -5.63 4.84 -12.48
CA SER A 1 -7.09 5.10 -12.44
C SER A 1 -7.49 5.53 -11.03
N ILE A 2 -8.76 5.87 -10.75
CA ILE A 2 -9.21 6.17 -9.36
C ILE A 2 -9.05 4.94 -8.46
N GLY A 3 -9.33 3.73 -8.99
CA GLY A 3 -9.19 2.48 -8.25
C GLY A 3 -7.75 2.21 -7.81
N ASP A 4 -6.76 2.56 -8.62
CA ASP A 4 -5.33 2.34 -8.31
C ASP A 4 -4.74 3.41 -7.38
N ALA A 5 -5.50 4.48 -7.08
CA ALA A 5 -4.99 5.62 -6.35
C ALA A 5 -4.85 5.37 -4.84
N LEU A 6 -5.34 4.25 -4.31
CA LEU A 6 -5.34 3.97 -2.87
C LEU A 6 -3.93 4.07 -2.26
N GLY A 7 -2.92 3.40 -2.84
CA GLY A 7 -1.55 3.43 -2.36
C GLY A 7 -0.95 4.85 -2.33
N PRO A 8 -0.90 5.55 -3.48
CA PRO A 8 -0.46 6.95 -3.56
C PRO A 8 -1.19 7.90 -2.60
N LEU A 9 -2.51 7.73 -2.44
CA LEU A 9 -3.32 8.54 -1.51
C LEU A 9 -2.93 8.28 -0.05
N VAL A 10 -2.74 7.02 0.32
CA VAL A 10 -2.26 6.67 1.67
C VAL A 10 -0.90 7.29 1.93
N GLY A 11 0.03 7.22 0.98
CA GLY A 11 1.34 7.82 1.12
C GLY A 11 1.29 9.35 1.28
N SER A 12 0.50 10.04 0.44
CA SER A 12 0.30 11.49 0.57
C SER A 12 -0.31 11.86 1.92
N LEU A 13 -1.35 11.17 2.38
CA LEU A 13 -1.98 11.41 3.68
C LEU A 13 -1.03 11.14 4.85
N LEU A 14 -0.15 10.14 4.71
CA LEU A 14 0.90 9.92 5.70
C LEU A 14 1.84 11.11 5.73
N LEU A 15 2.36 11.63 4.60
CA LEU A 15 3.25 12.80 4.62
C LEU A 15 2.59 14.06 5.19
N GLU A 16 1.31 14.29 4.89
CA GLU A 16 0.55 15.44 5.40
C GLU A 16 0.44 15.47 6.93
N GLN A 17 0.53 14.31 7.60
CA GLN A 17 0.51 14.21 9.06
C GLN A 17 1.84 14.63 9.72
N GLY A 18 2.86 14.99 8.93
CA GLY A 18 4.14 15.50 9.41
C GLY A 18 5.17 14.42 9.72
N PRO A 19 6.26 14.78 10.43
CA PRO A 19 7.41 13.89 10.69
C PRO A 19 6.99 12.54 11.29
N ALA A 20 7.70 11.48 10.91
CA ALA A 20 7.40 10.10 11.30
C ALA A 20 8.68 9.33 11.61
N PRO A 21 8.63 8.29 12.46
CA PRO A 21 9.76 7.37 12.66
C PRO A 21 9.90 6.34 11.52
N PHE A 22 9.27 6.59 10.37
CA PHE A 22 9.27 5.72 9.20
C PHE A 22 9.32 6.55 7.92
N GLN A 23 9.78 5.93 6.84
CA GLN A 23 9.88 6.55 5.53
C GLN A 23 8.68 6.17 4.67
N VAL A 24 8.13 7.14 3.94
CA VAL A 24 7.02 6.92 3.00
C VAL A 24 7.57 6.93 1.58
N LEU A 25 7.36 5.83 0.86
CA LEU A 25 7.68 5.72 -0.57
C LEU A 25 6.39 5.46 -1.34
N GLY A 26 6.13 6.26 -2.36
CA GLY A 26 4.89 6.21 -3.12
C GLY A 26 3.88 7.21 -2.58
N THR A 27 3.68 8.30 -3.29
CA THR A 27 2.68 9.34 -3.00
C THR A 27 1.96 9.73 -4.29
N LEU A 28 1.00 10.65 -4.22
CA LEU A 28 0.43 11.26 -5.43
C LEU A 28 1.46 12.02 -6.27
N GLU A 29 2.45 12.65 -5.63
CA GLU A 29 3.49 13.44 -6.29
C GLU A 29 4.61 12.55 -6.83
N GLU A 30 5.01 11.54 -6.06
CA GLU A 30 6.06 10.57 -6.39
C GLU A 30 5.49 9.14 -6.34
N PRO A 31 4.71 8.71 -7.35
CA PRO A 31 4.04 7.42 -7.32
C PRO A 31 5.02 6.26 -7.48
N VAL A 32 4.76 5.18 -6.74
CA VAL A 32 5.39 3.87 -6.94
C VAL A 32 4.42 2.99 -7.68
N HIS A 33 4.85 2.47 -8.83
CA HIS A 33 4.04 1.67 -9.74
C HIS A 33 4.89 0.58 -10.41
N ALA A 34 4.25 -0.31 -11.17
CA ALA A 34 4.94 -1.44 -11.80
C ALA A 34 6.17 -1.06 -12.66
N GLY A 35 6.20 0.14 -13.25
CA GLY A 35 7.30 0.59 -14.11
C GLY A 35 8.57 1.02 -13.37
N ASN A 36 8.48 1.41 -12.10
CA ASN A 36 9.62 1.91 -11.30
C ASN A 36 9.83 1.09 -10.01
N LEU A 37 8.99 0.10 -9.73
CA LEU A 37 9.07 -0.70 -8.51
C LEU A 37 10.45 -1.36 -8.32
N ALA A 38 11.07 -1.88 -9.38
CA ALA A 38 12.38 -2.52 -9.29
C ALA A 38 13.47 -1.55 -8.81
N GLU A 39 13.45 -0.31 -9.31
CA GLU A 39 14.36 0.74 -8.89
C GLU A 39 14.13 1.14 -7.43
N VAL A 40 12.87 1.30 -7.03
CA VAL A 40 12.48 1.64 -5.66
C VAL A 40 12.92 0.55 -4.68
N VAL A 41 12.77 -0.72 -5.05
CA VAL A 41 13.24 -1.87 -4.25
C VAL A 41 14.77 -1.88 -4.15
N ALA A 42 15.48 -1.68 -5.26
CA ALA A 42 16.94 -1.61 -5.23
C ALA A 42 17.43 -0.46 -4.32
N ARG A 43 16.75 0.70 -4.35
CA ARG A 43 17.04 1.82 -3.45
C ARG A 43 16.79 1.45 -1.99
N LEU A 44 15.67 0.81 -1.68
CA LEU A 44 15.34 0.33 -0.34
C LEU A 44 16.42 -0.62 0.22
N GLU A 45 16.89 -1.55 -0.59
CA GLU A 45 17.92 -2.53 -0.20
C GLU A 45 19.31 -1.89 -0.01
N GLY A 46 19.60 -0.83 -0.78
CA GLY A 46 20.86 -0.07 -0.65
C GLY A 46 20.89 0.90 0.53
N GLU A 47 19.75 1.52 0.86
CA GLU A 47 19.66 2.56 1.90
C GLU A 47 19.40 1.99 3.30
N TYR A 48 18.63 0.92 3.42
CA TYR A 48 18.15 0.43 4.72
C TYR A 48 18.63 -1.00 5.00
N ARG A 49 19.20 -1.23 6.20
CA ARG A 49 19.49 -2.59 6.64
C ARG A 49 18.26 -3.27 7.21
N ARG A 50 17.80 -4.33 6.53
CA ARG A 50 16.67 -5.19 6.95
C ARG A 50 15.42 -4.37 7.33
N PRO A 51 14.90 -3.51 6.45
CA PRO A 51 13.73 -2.71 6.76
C PRO A 51 12.47 -3.59 6.90
N LEU A 52 11.58 -3.20 7.82
CA LEU A 52 10.18 -3.60 7.74
C LEU A 52 9.53 -2.74 6.66
N VAL A 53 9.12 -3.37 5.56
CA VAL A 53 8.47 -2.75 4.43
C VAL A 53 6.99 -3.16 4.42
N VAL A 54 6.13 -2.14 4.47
CA VAL A 54 4.67 -2.28 4.41
C VAL A 54 4.21 -1.80 3.05
N GLY A 55 3.65 -2.69 2.24
CA GLY A 55 3.07 -2.31 0.96
C GLY A 55 1.57 -2.07 1.06
N VAL A 56 1.09 -1.06 0.34
CA VAL A 56 -0.33 -0.69 0.28
C VAL A 56 -0.81 -0.84 -1.16
N ASP A 57 -1.85 -1.62 -1.36
CA ASP A 57 -2.39 -1.91 -2.69
C ASP A 57 -3.92 -1.84 -2.72
N ALA A 58 -4.48 -1.66 -3.91
CA ALA A 58 -5.90 -1.79 -4.17
C ALA A 58 -6.16 -3.06 -4.98
N CYS A 59 -7.27 -3.73 -4.69
CA CYS A 59 -7.73 -4.86 -5.49
C CYS A 59 -9.21 -4.75 -5.80
N LEU A 60 -9.63 -5.58 -6.75
CA LEU A 60 -11.03 -5.84 -7.04
C LEU A 60 -11.47 -7.11 -6.30
N GLY A 61 -12.74 -7.16 -5.90
CA GLY A 61 -13.27 -8.28 -5.11
C GLY A 61 -14.75 -8.54 -5.35
N ARG A 62 -15.36 -9.36 -4.51
CA ARG A 62 -16.82 -9.56 -4.57
C ARG A 62 -17.55 -8.30 -4.10
N SER A 63 -18.79 -8.12 -4.54
CA SER A 63 -19.66 -6.99 -4.16
C SER A 63 -19.75 -6.79 -2.65
N GLU A 64 -19.80 -7.87 -1.89
CA GLU A 64 -19.95 -7.85 -0.42
C GLU A 64 -18.65 -7.42 0.27
N SER A 65 -17.52 -7.51 -0.43
CA SER A 65 -16.20 -7.17 0.09
C SER A 65 -15.77 -5.75 -0.26
N VAL A 66 -16.52 -5.02 -1.10
CA VAL A 66 -16.18 -3.65 -1.48
C VAL A 66 -16.14 -2.75 -0.24
N GLY A 67 -15.02 -2.04 -0.06
CA GLY A 67 -14.73 -1.21 1.11
C GLY A 67 -13.98 -1.93 2.23
N TYR A 68 -13.74 -3.24 2.11
CA TYR A 68 -12.94 -3.96 3.11
C TYR A 68 -11.46 -3.59 2.98
N VAL A 69 -10.79 -3.51 4.13
CA VAL A 69 -9.34 -3.38 4.25
C VAL A 69 -8.82 -4.64 4.92
N THR A 70 -7.85 -5.30 4.29
CA THR A 70 -7.21 -6.51 4.80
C THR A 70 -5.75 -6.22 5.12
N VAL A 71 -5.28 -6.73 6.25
CA VAL A 71 -3.86 -6.72 6.62
C VAL A 71 -3.34 -8.15 6.62
N GLY A 72 -2.33 -8.43 5.81
CA GLY A 72 -1.72 -9.74 5.68
C GLY A 72 -0.25 -9.73 6.09
N ARG A 73 0.22 -10.85 6.65
CA ARG A 73 1.66 -11.13 6.82
C ARG A 73 2.20 -11.79 5.56
N GLY A 74 3.38 -11.36 5.13
CA GLY A 74 4.03 -11.83 3.91
C GLY A 74 4.19 -10.70 2.89
N PRO A 75 4.98 -10.93 1.83
CA PRO A 75 5.24 -9.91 0.83
C PRO A 75 3.98 -9.56 0.06
N VAL A 76 3.84 -8.27 -0.22
CA VAL A 76 2.95 -7.82 -1.30
C VAL A 76 3.50 -8.43 -2.58
N ARG A 77 2.61 -9.00 -3.39
CA ARG A 77 2.89 -9.40 -4.76
C ARG A 77 2.19 -8.37 -5.65
N PRO A 78 2.82 -7.22 -5.94
CA PRO A 78 2.15 -6.15 -6.65
C PRO A 78 1.72 -6.67 -8.02
N GLY A 79 0.54 -6.27 -8.47
CA GLY A 79 0.12 -6.56 -9.83
C GLY A 79 -0.33 -8.01 -10.08
N ALA A 80 -1.02 -8.66 -9.14
CA ALA A 80 -1.69 -9.94 -9.44
C ALA A 80 -2.67 -9.88 -10.64
N GLY A 81 -3.12 -8.68 -11.03
CA GLY A 81 -3.91 -8.42 -12.24
C GLY A 81 -3.11 -8.01 -13.49
N VAL A 82 -1.78 -7.92 -13.41
CA VAL A 82 -0.89 -7.63 -14.55
C VAL A 82 0.12 -8.77 -14.70
N ASN A 83 0.23 -9.31 -15.91
CA ASN A 83 1.03 -10.50 -16.28
C ASN A 83 2.57 -10.32 -16.17
N LYS A 84 3.07 -9.61 -15.14
CA LYS A 84 4.49 -9.32 -14.91
C LYS A 84 4.95 -9.93 -13.60
N SER A 85 6.07 -10.64 -13.63
CA SER A 85 6.78 -11.16 -12.44
C SER A 85 7.44 -10.01 -11.67
N LEU A 86 6.66 -9.30 -10.85
CA LEU A 86 7.20 -8.28 -9.95
C LEU A 86 7.82 -8.94 -8.70
N PRO A 87 8.94 -8.40 -8.18
CA PRO A 87 9.55 -8.94 -6.98
C PRO A 87 8.54 -8.89 -5.81
N PRO A 88 8.49 -9.91 -4.95
CA PRO A 88 7.72 -9.82 -3.71
C PRO A 88 8.33 -8.71 -2.86
N VAL A 89 7.52 -7.70 -2.49
CA VAL A 89 7.98 -6.54 -1.72
C VAL A 89 7.27 -6.50 -0.38
N GLY A 90 8.04 -6.34 0.69
CA GLY A 90 7.50 -6.14 2.02
C GLY A 90 7.33 -7.41 2.85
N GLN A 91 6.95 -7.19 4.11
CA GLN A 91 6.61 -8.23 5.06
C GLN A 91 5.16 -8.08 5.56
N VAL A 92 4.55 -6.93 5.28
CA VAL A 92 3.15 -6.64 5.58
C VAL A 92 2.49 -6.08 4.32
N ALA A 93 1.31 -6.62 4.01
CA ALA A 93 0.46 -6.14 2.93
C ALA A 93 -0.81 -5.52 3.51
N VAL A 94 -1.13 -4.30 3.10
CA VAL A 94 -2.44 -3.69 3.35
C VAL A 94 -3.16 -3.56 2.01
N THR A 95 -4.29 -4.25 1.87
CA THR A 95 -5.04 -4.27 0.62
C THR A 95 -6.46 -3.76 0.82
N GLY A 96 -6.89 -2.83 -0.01
CA GLY A 96 -8.27 -2.33 -0.04
C GLY A 96 -9.05 -2.87 -1.23
N VAL A 97 -10.25 -3.43 -1.00
CA VAL A 97 -11.16 -3.80 -2.08
C VAL A 97 -11.92 -2.56 -2.55
N VAL A 98 -11.44 -1.94 -3.63
CA VAL A 98 -11.95 -0.62 -4.07
C VAL A 98 -13.18 -0.72 -4.95
N ASN A 99 -13.41 -1.86 -5.60
CA ASN A 99 -14.56 -2.09 -6.47
C ASN A 99 -14.79 -3.59 -6.74
N VAL A 100 -15.86 -3.92 -7.47
CA VAL A 100 -16.23 -5.28 -7.85
C VAL A 100 -15.30 -5.81 -8.97
N GLY A 101 -14.81 -7.04 -8.84
CA GLY A 101 -13.99 -7.72 -9.86
C GLY A 101 -14.81 -8.60 -10.81
N GLY A 102 -14.15 -9.18 -11.81
CA GLY A 102 -14.79 -10.06 -12.79
C GLY A 102 -14.65 -9.54 -14.22
N PHE A 103 -15.77 -9.23 -14.88
CA PHE A 103 -15.72 -8.80 -16.29
C PHE A 103 -15.34 -7.32 -16.41
N MET A 104 -14.44 -6.99 -17.35
CA MET A 104 -13.97 -5.62 -17.65
C MET A 104 -13.29 -4.87 -16.49
N GLU A 105 -12.43 -5.54 -15.73
CA GLU A 105 -11.71 -4.99 -14.56
C GLU A 105 -11.05 -3.63 -14.80
N TYR A 106 -10.44 -3.43 -15.98
CA TYR A 106 -9.85 -2.15 -16.36
C TYR A 106 -10.86 -1.00 -16.38
N PHE A 107 -12.05 -1.20 -16.96
CA PHE A 107 -13.11 -0.18 -16.97
C PHE A 107 -13.69 0.08 -15.59
N VAL A 108 -13.80 -0.97 -14.77
CA VAL A 108 -14.31 -0.86 -13.40
C VAL A 108 -13.37 -0.02 -12.53
N LEU A 109 -12.06 -0.19 -12.68
CA LEU A 109 -11.06 0.63 -11.98
C LEU A 109 -11.16 2.12 -12.36
N GLN A 110 -11.45 2.43 -13.63
CA GLN A 110 -11.68 3.80 -14.10
C GLN A 110 -12.99 4.41 -13.57
N ASN A 111 -13.98 3.59 -13.19
CA ASN A 111 -15.28 4.03 -12.68
C ASN A 111 -15.44 3.82 -11.16
N THR A 112 -14.33 3.73 -10.43
CA THR A 112 -14.34 3.58 -8.98
C THR A 112 -14.80 4.87 -8.29
N ARG A 113 -15.62 4.74 -7.24
CA ARG A 113 -16.13 5.89 -6.48
C ARG A 113 -15.00 6.53 -5.67
N LEU A 114 -14.54 7.71 -6.07
CA LEU A 114 -13.49 8.46 -5.38
C LEU A 114 -13.72 8.59 -3.87
N ASN A 115 -14.95 8.90 -3.45
CA ASN A 115 -15.29 9.04 -2.04
C ASN A 115 -15.02 7.75 -1.22
N LEU A 116 -15.22 6.57 -1.82
CA LEU A 116 -14.89 5.30 -1.15
C LEU A 116 -13.37 5.17 -0.96
N VAL A 117 -12.60 5.38 -2.04
CA VAL A 117 -11.14 5.29 -2.02
C VAL A 117 -10.54 6.29 -1.03
N MET A 118 -11.05 7.53 -0.99
CA MET A 118 -10.62 8.55 -0.04
C MET A 118 -10.88 8.15 1.42
N ARG A 119 -12.05 7.56 1.72
CA ARG A 119 -12.32 7.06 3.09
C ARG A 119 -11.39 5.93 3.47
N MET A 120 -11.17 4.97 2.57
CA MET A 120 -10.26 3.86 2.80
C MET A 120 -8.83 4.37 3.03
N ALA A 121 -8.36 5.30 2.21
CA ALA A 121 -7.03 5.89 2.33
C ALA A 121 -6.82 6.56 3.70
N ARG A 122 -7.81 7.30 4.21
CA ARG A 122 -7.74 7.91 5.55
C ARG A 122 -7.66 6.87 6.66
N VAL A 123 -8.49 5.82 6.60
CA VAL A 123 -8.48 4.74 7.61
C VAL A 123 -7.12 4.03 7.61
N VAL A 124 -6.60 3.68 6.43
CA VAL A 124 -5.32 3.00 6.29
C VAL A 124 -4.17 3.90 6.76
N ALA A 125 -4.12 5.16 6.34
CA ALA A 125 -3.09 6.10 6.76
C ALA A 125 -3.09 6.31 8.29
N ALA A 126 -4.27 6.47 8.90
CA ALA A 126 -4.37 6.62 10.35
C ALA A 126 -3.88 5.36 11.10
N GLY A 127 -4.30 4.17 10.66
CA GLY A 127 -3.88 2.91 11.26
C GLY A 127 -2.39 2.65 11.12
N LEU A 128 -1.82 2.90 9.93
CA LEU A 128 -0.37 2.76 9.70
C LEU A 128 0.43 3.75 10.53
N ARG A 129 0.02 5.02 10.58
CA ARG A 129 0.67 6.05 11.39
C ARG A 129 0.74 5.63 12.85
N GLN A 130 -0.37 5.19 13.41
CA GLN A 130 -0.44 4.75 14.80
C GLN A 130 0.45 3.52 15.02
N GLY A 131 0.19 2.42 14.31
CA GLY A 131 0.88 1.15 14.55
C GLY A 131 2.39 1.20 14.30
N LEU A 132 2.85 1.95 13.29
CA LEU A 132 4.28 2.09 13.01
C LEU A 132 4.99 3.01 14.02
N THR A 133 4.29 3.99 14.58
CA THR A 133 4.86 4.85 15.64
C THR A 133 5.01 4.07 16.94
N GLU A 134 4.00 3.28 17.30
CA GLU A 134 4.05 2.38 18.47
C GLU A 134 5.20 1.39 18.32
N LEU A 135 5.32 0.71 17.17
CA LEU A 135 6.39 -0.24 16.89
C LEU A 135 7.80 0.39 16.95
N ALA A 136 7.94 1.65 16.56
CA ALA A 136 9.23 2.35 16.61
C ALA A 136 9.61 2.78 18.05
N GLY A 137 8.61 2.97 18.92
CA GLY A 137 8.80 3.30 20.33
C GLY A 137 9.08 2.09 21.22
N GLU A 138 8.77 0.88 20.76
CA GLU A 138 9.06 -0.35 21.50
C GLU A 138 10.57 -0.64 21.54
N PRO A 139 11.15 -1.00 22.71
CA PRO A 139 12.52 -1.49 22.77
C PRO A 139 12.63 -2.74 21.89
N ARG A 140 13.49 -2.69 20.87
CA ARG A 140 13.84 -3.91 20.13
C ARG A 140 14.51 -4.87 21.10
N GLU A 141 13.80 -5.89 21.57
CA GLU A 141 14.42 -7.03 22.24
C GLU A 141 15.49 -7.57 21.28
N ALA A 142 16.75 -7.50 21.71
CA ALA A 142 17.84 -8.14 21.03
C ALA A 142 17.58 -9.65 21.07
N GLY A 143 16.97 -10.17 20.01
CA GLY A 143 16.84 -11.61 19.82
C GLY A 143 18.21 -12.28 19.84
N PRO A 144 18.29 -13.55 20.28
CA PRO A 144 19.54 -14.26 20.53
C PRO A 144 20.44 -14.40 19.30
#